data_AF-A0A0Q9CH20-F1
#
_entry.id   AF-A0A0Q9CH20-F1
#
_cell.length_a   1.000
_cell.length_b   1.000
_cell.length_c   1.000
_cell.angle_alpha   90.00
_cell.angle_beta   90.00
_cell.angle_gamma   90.00
#
_symmetry.space_group_name_H-M   'P 1'
#
loop_
_entity.id
_entity.type
_entity.pdbx_description
1 polymer ?
#
loop_
_entity_poly.entity_id
_entity_poly.type
_entity_poly.pdbx_seq_one_letter_code
_entity_poly.pdbx_strand_id
1 'polypeptide(L)'
;MRIALSHRHTAALFFIAFSAISTGASAHTGAEPHMHSSFLSGFAHPLFGMDHLAAMVAVGLWSALAARSAGRDLLWGPVGFAAMLLAGAVLGLQGVALPAVESMIAASLLATGLLVVSRLRVPGIVAALGVGVFAVFHGVAHGVELAGSNSVWQTLAGMLAATVLLHGAGLAAGLVLRHRQVWLARAAGAGVAAFGGVLLAQMA
;
A
#
# COMPACT_ATOMS: atom_id res chain seq x y z
N MET A 1 3.21 26.08 -25.35
CA MET A 1 2.65 26.04 -23.98
C MET A 1 3.72 25.48 -23.04
N ARG A 2 4.44 26.35 -22.31
CA ARG A 2 5.50 25.91 -21.38
C ARG A 2 4.84 25.54 -20.05
N ILE A 3 4.85 24.26 -19.69
CA ILE A 3 4.36 23.80 -18.39
C ILE A 3 5.42 24.15 -17.35
N ALA A 4 5.20 25.25 -16.62
CA ALA A 4 6.06 25.62 -15.49
C ALA A 4 5.75 24.67 -14.31
N LEU A 5 6.58 23.64 -14.13
CA LEU A 5 6.53 22.76 -12.97
C LEU A 5 7.13 23.51 -11.78
N SER A 6 6.35 23.72 -10.71
CA SER A 6 6.88 24.33 -9.48
C SER A 6 7.82 23.36 -8.73
N HIS A 7 8.72 23.90 -7.91
CA HIS A 7 9.75 23.16 -7.15
C HIS A 7 9.22 21.97 -6.31
N ARG A 8 7.93 21.97 -5.96
CA ARG A 8 7.26 20.90 -5.21
C ARG A 8 6.87 19.72 -6.10
N HIS A 9 6.64 19.95 -7.39
CA HIS A 9 6.28 18.94 -8.38
C HIS A 9 7.52 18.20 -8.93
N THR A 10 8.63 18.91 -9.06
CA THR A 10 9.93 18.30 -9.37
C THR A 10 10.40 17.37 -8.26
N ALA A 11 10.18 17.71 -6.98
CA ALA A 11 10.50 16.81 -5.86
C ALA A 11 9.69 15.50 -5.90
N ALA A 12 8.40 15.57 -6.22
CA ALA A 12 7.55 14.37 -6.36
C ALA A 12 7.95 13.50 -7.57
N LEU A 13 8.29 14.12 -8.70
CA LEU A 13 8.77 13.41 -9.90
C LEU A 13 10.16 12.81 -9.70
N PHE A 14 11.05 13.50 -8.98
CA PHE A 14 12.36 12.97 -8.58
C PHE A 14 12.22 11.83 -7.59
N PHE A 15 11.31 11.91 -6.62
CA PHE A 15 11.05 10.80 -5.69
C PHE A 15 10.56 9.55 -6.46
N ILE A 16 9.65 9.72 -7.43
CA ILE A 16 9.17 8.62 -8.29
C ILE A 16 10.28 8.05 -9.18
N ALA A 17 11.10 8.91 -9.81
CA ALA A 17 12.20 8.48 -10.66
C ALA A 17 13.35 7.82 -9.88
N PHE A 18 13.63 8.28 -8.65
CA PHE A 18 14.61 7.69 -7.76
C PHE A 18 14.12 6.37 -7.15
N SER A 19 12.79 6.22 -6.96
CA SER A 19 12.15 4.97 -6.53
C SER A 19 12.21 3.86 -7.59
N ALA A 20 12.38 4.20 -8.87
CA ALA A 20 12.57 3.20 -9.93
C ALA A 20 13.97 2.57 -9.92
N ILE A 21 14.90 3.12 -9.14
CA ILE A 21 16.22 2.54 -8.87
C ILE A 21 16.13 1.82 -7.50
N SER A 22 15.26 0.83 -7.41
CA SER A 22 15.35 -0.14 -6.31
C SER A 22 16.38 -1.18 -6.72
N THR A 23 17.60 -1.05 -6.20
CA THR A 23 18.55 -2.15 -6.16
C THR A 23 17.90 -3.27 -5.37
N GLY A 24 17.71 -4.42 -6.00
CA GLY A 24 17.17 -5.62 -5.35
C GLY A 24 17.86 -5.84 -4.02
N ALA A 25 17.13 -5.62 -2.93
CA ALA A 25 17.57 -6.05 -1.63
C ALA A 25 17.19 -7.52 -1.51
N SER A 26 18.14 -8.40 -1.87
CA SER A 26 18.15 -9.75 -1.30
C SER A 26 18.13 -9.60 0.22
N ALA A 27 17.06 -10.03 0.85
CA ALA A 27 17.04 -10.30 2.27
C ALA A 27 16.77 -11.79 2.48
N HIS A 28 17.37 -12.32 3.55
CA HIS A 28 17.48 -13.73 3.97
C HIS A 28 18.73 -14.44 3.44
N THR A 29 19.80 -14.58 4.23
CA THR A 29 19.80 -15.10 5.61
C THR A 29 20.67 -14.27 6.56
N GLY A 30 20.06 -13.71 7.61
CA GLY A 30 20.78 -13.06 8.70
C GLY A 30 19.98 -13.23 9.99
N ALA A 31 20.33 -14.26 10.75
CA ALA A 31 19.84 -14.45 12.10
C ALA A 31 20.42 -13.32 12.99
N GLU A 32 19.61 -12.32 13.31
CA GLU A 32 19.92 -11.32 14.35
C GLU A 32 18.75 -11.23 15.34
N PRO A 33 18.84 -11.85 16.54
CA PRO A 33 17.69 -12.09 17.42
C PRO A 33 17.13 -10.87 18.18
N HIS A 34 17.47 -9.64 17.83
CA HIS A 34 17.10 -8.46 18.63
C HIS A 34 16.78 -7.20 17.81
N MET A 35 15.95 -7.31 16.78
CA MET A 35 15.20 -6.12 16.34
C MET A 35 14.06 -5.89 17.34
N HIS A 36 14.10 -4.73 18.00
CA HIS A 36 13.10 -4.29 18.97
C HIS A 36 11.72 -4.16 18.32
N SER A 37 11.00 -5.29 18.22
CA SER A 37 9.57 -5.31 17.95
C SER A 37 8.90 -4.38 18.97
N SER A 38 8.34 -3.30 18.44
CA SER A 38 7.80 -2.18 19.19
C SER A 38 6.78 -1.47 18.32
N PHE A 39 5.93 -0.65 18.95
CA PHE A 39 5.02 0.22 18.21
C PHE A 39 5.73 1.05 17.14
N LEU A 40 6.87 1.67 17.49
CA LEU A 40 7.60 2.52 16.56
C LEU A 40 8.18 1.74 15.38
N SER A 41 8.69 0.52 15.61
CA SER A 41 9.15 -0.35 14.52
C SER A 41 8.01 -0.71 13.55
N GLY A 42 6.83 -1.05 14.08
CA GLY A 42 5.66 -1.36 13.26
C GLY A 42 5.14 -0.14 12.51
N PHE A 43 5.17 1.03 13.14
CA PHE A 43 4.79 2.29 12.51
C PHE A 43 5.74 2.68 11.37
N ALA A 44 7.05 2.55 11.59
CA ALA A 44 8.06 2.84 10.59
C ALA A 44 8.01 1.87 9.40
N HIS A 45 7.60 0.62 9.63
CA HIS A 45 7.67 -0.43 8.62
C HIS A 45 6.94 -0.08 7.30
N PRO A 46 5.63 0.28 7.27
CA PRO A 46 4.96 0.67 6.03
C PRO A 46 5.47 1.98 5.40
N LEU A 47 6.17 2.83 6.17
CA LEU A 47 6.71 4.09 5.67
C LEU A 47 7.99 3.88 4.86
N PHE A 48 8.78 2.85 5.21
CA PHE A 48 10.05 2.54 4.55
C PHE A 48 9.97 1.33 3.62
N GLY A 49 8.94 0.48 3.73
CA GLY A 49 8.60 -0.52 2.73
C GLY A 49 7.97 0.13 1.51
N MET A 50 8.66 0.13 0.36
CA MET A 50 8.20 0.82 -0.85
C MET A 50 6.91 0.23 -1.43
N ASP A 51 6.77 -1.09 -1.36
CA ASP A 51 5.56 -1.83 -1.71
C ASP A 51 4.38 -1.42 -0.83
N HIS A 52 4.57 -1.39 0.49
CA HIS A 52 3.56 -0.96 1.45
C HIS A 52 3.18 0.49 1.24
N LEU A 53 4.16 1.39 1.21
CA LEU A 53 3.94 2.82 1.00
C LEU A 53 3.13 3.07 -0.28
N ALA A 54 3.54 2.47 -1.40
CA ALA A 54 2.88 2.63 -2.68
C ALA A 54 1.46 2.07 -2.67
N ALA A 55 1.25 0.85 -2.16
CA ALA A 55 -0.07 0.23 -2.09
C ALA A 55 -1.03 1.03 -1.18
N MET A 56 -0.58 1.40 0.01
CA MET A 56 -1.39 2.10 1.01
C MET A 56 -1.83 3.48 0.51
N VAL A 57 -0.91 4.25 -0.08
CA VAL A 57 -1.23 5.56 -0.67
C VAL A 57 -2.14 5.39 -1.89
N ALA A 58 -1.89 4.39 -2.75
CA ALA A 58 -2.70 4.11 -3.93
C ALA A 58 -4.15 3.74 -3.58
N VAL A 59 -4.39 2.95 -2.53
CA VAL A 59 -5.73 2.61 -2.05
C VAL A 59 -6.50 3.87 -1.63
N GLY A 60 -5.87 4.74 -0.84
CA GLY A 60 -6.49 6.01 -0.43
C GLY A 60 -6.78 6.93 -1.61
N LEU A 61 -5.80 7.08 -2.50
CA LEU A 61 -5.89 7.88 -3.71
C LEU A 61 -7.02 7.39 -4.61
N TRP A 62 -7.06 6.10 -4.92
CA TRP A 62 -8.12 5.50 -5.73
C TRP A 62 -9.49 5.70 -5.10
N SER A 63 -9.62 5.48 -3.78
CA SER A 63 -10.90 5.64 -3.08
C SER A 63 -11.47 7.06 -3.27
N ALA A 64 -10.63 8.09 -3.16
CA ALA A 64 -11.04 9.47 -3.40
C ALA A 64 -11.41 9.78 -4.86
N LEU A 65 -10.75 9.14 -5.82
CA LEU A 65 -11.00 9.30 -7.26
C LEU A 65 -12.25 8.54 -7.74
N ALA A 66 -12.54 7.39 -7.12
CA ALA A 66 -13.66 6.53 -7.46
C ALA A 66 -14.97 6.93 -6.75
N ALA A 67 -14.89 7.58 -5.59
CA ALA A 67 -16.05 7.98 -4.81
C ALA A 67 -16.97 8.97 -5.55
N ARG A 68 -18.28 8.70 -5.51
CA ARG A 68 -19.32 9.57 -6.08
C ARG A 68 -19.60 10.77 -5.19
N SER A 69 -19.55 10.57 -3.88
CA SER A 69 -19.82 11.57 -2.85
C SER A 69 -18.67 11.64 -1.85
N ALA A 70 -18.48 12.79 -1.19
CA ALA A 70 -17.45 12.96 -0.16
C ALA A 70 -17.90 12.38 1.21
N GLY A 71 -18.58 11.23 1.19
CA GLY A 71 -19.12 10.58 2.39
C GLY A 71 -18.56 9.17 2.57
N ARG A 72 -19.42 8.23 2.99
CA ARG A 72 -19.07 6.82 3.23
C ARG A 72 -18.35 6.13 2.07
N ASP A 73 -18.59 6.57 0.84
CA ASP A 73 -17.98 6.01 -0.37
C ASP A 73 -16.46 6.07 -0.33
N LEU A 74 -15.89 7.06 0.37
CA LEU A 74 -14.45 7.27 0.54
C LEU A 74 -13.78 6.22 1.44
N LEU A 75 -14.54 5.55 2.30
CA LEU A 75 -13.99 4.74 3.38
C LEU A 75 -13.93 3.26 3.04
N TRP A 76 -14.69 2.77 2.06
CA TRP A 76 -14.76 1.35 1.74
C TRP A 76 -13.40 0.73 1.42
N GLY A 77 -12.60 1.36 0.54
CA GLY A 77 -11.26 0.89 0.21
C GLY A 77 -10.32 0.90 1.43
N PRO A 78 -10.06 2.06 2.04
CA PRO A 78 -9.18 2.18 3.21
C PRO A 78 -9.56 1.29 4.40
N VAL A 79 -10.83 1.26 4.78
CA VAL A 79 -11.30 0.47 5.93
C VAL A 79 -11.28 -1.01 5.59
N GLY A 80 -11.70 -1.39 4.38
CA GLY A 80 -11.64 -2.78 3.92
C GLY A 80 -10.22 -3.32 3.90
N PHE A 81 -9.28 -2.54 3.35
CA PHE A 81 -7.85 -2.91 3.34
C PHE A 81 -7.31 -3.06 4.76
N ALA A 82 -7.48 -2.05 5.63
CA ALA A 82 -6.95 -2.08 6.99
C ALA A 82 -7.54 -3.23 7.83
N ALA A 83 -8.84 -3.50 7.70
CA ALA A 83 -9.51 -4.59 8.41
C ALA A 83 -9.02 -5.96 7.92
N MET A 84 -8.91 -6.17 6.61
CA MET A 84 -8.45 -7.44 6.05
C MET A 84 -6.95 -7.66 6.27
N LEU A 85 -6.14 -6.59 6.31
CA LEU A 85 -4.74 -6.66 6.73
C LEU A 85 -4.62 -7.16 8.16
N LEU A 86 -5.39 -6.58 9.09
CA LEU A 86 -5.38 -7.03 10.48
C LEU A 86 -5.86 -8.48 10.61
N ALA A 87 -6.92 -8.85 9.88
CA ALA A 87 -7.41 -10.23 9.85
C ALA A 87 -6.34 -11.20 9.32
N GLY A 88 -5.65 -10.84 8.23
CA GLY A 88 -4.53 -11.61 7.69
C GLY A 88 -3.38 -11.73 8.70
N ALA A 89 -3.03 -10.66 9.40
CA ALA A 89 -2.00 -10.69 10.44
C ALA A 89 -2.35 -11.62 11.58
N VAL A 90 -3.61 -11.61 12.04
CA VAL A 90 -4.07 -12.57 13.05
C VAL A 90 -3.97 -14.00 12.53
N LEU A 91 -4.34 -14.27 11.27
CA LEU A 91 -4.17 -15.61 10.67
C LEU A 91 -2.70 -16.04 10.62
N GLY A 92 -1.80 -15.16 10.20
CA GLY A 92 -0.36 -15.42 10.15
C GLY A 92 0.23 -15.72 11.53
N LEU A 93 -0.23 -15.03 12.58
CA LEU A 93 0.16 -15.31 13.97
C LEU A 93 -0.27 -16.71 14.44
N GLN A 94 -1.33 -17.28 13.86
CA GLN A 94 -1.75 -18.66 14.11
C GLN A 94 -0.99 -19.68 13.26
N GLY A 95 0.02 -19.24 12.51
CA GLY A 95 0.84 -20.11 11.65
C GLY A 95 0.21 -20.42 10.29
N VAL A 96 -0.86 -19.71 9.89
CA VAL A 96 -1.40 -19.83 8.53
C VAL A 96 -0.39 -19.24 7.55
N ALA A 97 0.20 -20.09 6.72
CA ALA A 97 1.03 -19.68 5.59
C ALA A 97 0.23 -19.79 4.29
N LEU A 98 0.27 -18.74 3.48
CA LEU A 98 -0.32 -18.75 2.14
C LEU A 98 0.81 -18.92 1.10
N PRO A 99 0.57 -19.66 0.00
CA PRO A 99 1.51 -19.70 -1.10
C PRO A 99 1.51 -18.35 -1.84
N ALA A 100 2.61 -18.07 -2.55
CA ALA A 100 2.74 -16.92 -3.46
C ALA A 100 2.47 -15.55 -2.81
N VAL A 101 2.78 -15.38 -1.51
CA VAL A 101 2.58 -14.11 -0.78
C VAL A 101 3.27 -12.94 -1.49
N GLU A 102 4.54 -13.10 -1.86
CA GLU A 102 5.30 -12.07 -2.57
C GLU A 102 4.65 -11.68 -3.90
N SER A 103 4.24 -12.68 -4.70
CA SER A 103 3.57 -12.44 -5.98
C SER A 103 2.22 -11.74 -5.78
N MET A 104 1.47 -12.07 -4.72
CA MET A 104 0.20 -11.41 -4.42
C MET A 104 0.40 -9.98 -3.91
N ILE A 105 1.47 -9.71 -3.17
CA ILE A 105 1.86 -8.34 -2.78
C ILE A 105 2.21 -7.54 -4.05
N ALA A 106 3.03 -8.09 -4.96
CA ALA A 106 3.36 -7.45 -6.23
C ALA A 106 2.13 -7.23 -7.13
N ALA A 107 1.23 -8.21 -7.22
CA ALA A 107 -0.03 -8.09 -7.95
C ALA A 107 -0.94 -7.02 -7.37
N SER A 108 -0.90 -6.79 -6.04
CA SER A 108 -1.68 -5.73 -5.41
C SER A 108 -1.26 -4.33 -5.89
N LEU A 109 0.03 -4.10 -6.09
CA LEU A 109 0.57 -2.84 -6.60
C LEU A 109 0.09 -2.63 -8.04
N LEU A 110 0.21 -3.67 -8.87
CA LEU A 110 -0.30 -3.64 -10.25
C LEU A 110 -1.80 -3.30 -10.26
N ALA A 111 -2.60 -4.04 -9.49
CA ALA A 111 -4.05 -3.86 -9.44
C ALA A 111 -4.46 -2.48 -8.91
N THR A 112 -3.91 -2.05 -7.78
CA THR A 112 -4.23 -0.74 -7.18
C THR A 112 -3.76 0.43 -8.05
N GLY A 113 -2.60 0.32 -8.70
CA GLY A 113 -2.13 1.29 -9.68
C GLY A 113 -3.09 1.41 -10.87
N LEU A 114 -3.53 0.29 -11.45
CA LEU A 114 -4.52 0.27 -12.54
C LEU A 114 -5.88 0.83 -12.10
N LEU A 115 -6.30 0.58 -10.86
CA LEU A 115 -7.50 1.19 -10.28
C LEU A 115 -7.38 2.71 -10.21
N VAL A 116 -6.22 3.25 -9.79
CA VAL A 116 -5.94 4.70 -9.80
C VAL A 116 -5.98 5.27 -11.23
N VAL A 117 -5.36 4.59 -12.20
CA VAL A 117 -5.31 5.04 -13.61
C VAL A 117 -6.69 5.09 -14.24
N SER A 118 -7.43 3.98 -14.12
CA SER A 118 -8.77 3.81 -14.69
C SER A 118 -9.82 4.63 -13.96
N ARG A 119 -9.61 4.89 -12.66
CA ARG A 119 -10.61 5.47 -11.74
C ARG A 119 -11.88 4.63 -11.71
N LEU A 120 -11.70 3.31 -11.83
CA LEU A 120 -12.81 2.38 -11.90
C LEU A 120 -13.71 2.58 -10.68
N ARG A 121 -15.00 2.80 -10.94
CA ARG A 121 -16.01 2.99 -9.92
C ARG A 121 -16.74 1.67 -9.73
N VAL A 122 -16.66 1.13 -8.53
CA VAL A 122 -17.33 -0.12 -8.14
C VAL A 122 -18.22 0.12 -6.92
N PRO A 123 -19.20 -0.75 -6.63
CA PRO A 123 -19.93 -0.71 -5.37
C PRO A 123 -18.97 -0.79 -4.18
N GLY A 124 -19.31 -0.13 -3.07
CA GLY A 124 -18.41 -0.03 -1.90
C GLY A 124 -17.91 -1.38 -1.38
N ILE A 125 -18.79 -2.37 -1.27
CA ILE A 125 -18.41 -3.72 -0.84
C ILE A 125 -17.41 -4.38 -1.80
N VAL A 126 -17.57 -4.17 -3.11
CA VAL A 126 -16.65 -4.68 -4.13
C VAL A 126 -15.30 -3.98 -4.02
N ALA A 127 -15.28 -2.68 -3.71
CA ALA A 127 -14.04 -1.97 -3.44
C ALA A 127 -13.31 -2.55 -2.23
N ALA A 128 -14.02 -2.71 -1.10
CA ALA A 128 -13.47 -3.25 0.14
C ALA A 128 -12.92 -4.68 -0.05
N LEU A 129 -13.67 -5.56 -0.72
CA LEU A 129 -13.23 -6.92 -0.98
C LEU A 129 -12.08 -6.96 -2.00
N GLY A 130 -12.15 -6.16 -3.05
CA GLY A 130 -11.13 -6.14 -4.12
C GLY A 130 -9.74 -5.78 -3.60
N VAL A 131 -9.63 -4.71 -2.79
CA VAL A 131 -8.34 -4.36 -2.15
C VAL A 131 -8.05 -5.24 -0.93
N GLY A 132 -9.11 -5.68 -0.23
CA GLY A 132 -9.01 -6.49 0.98
C GLY A 132 -8.41 -7.87 0.75
N VAL A 133 -8.70 -8.53 -0.39
CA VAL A 133 -8.07 -9.81 -0.73
C VAL A 133 -6.56 -9.70 -0.74
N PHE A 134 -6.00 -8.66 -1.36
CA PHE A 134 -4.55 -8.43 -1.35
C PHE A 134 -4.01 -8.05 0.03
N ALA A 135 -4.81 -7.31 0.80
CA ALA A 135 -4.45 -6.93 2.17
C ALA A 135 -4.27 -8.14 3.09
N VAL A 136 -5.02 -9.23 2.88
CA VAL A 136 -4.83 -10.48 3.63
C VAL A 136 -3.41 -11.03 3.46
N PHE A 137 -2.84 -10.99 2.25
CA PHE A 137 -1.49 -11.50 2.02
C PHE A 137 -0.42 -10.65 2.71
N HIS A 138 -0.59 -9.32 2.70
CA HIS A 138 0.27 -8.42 3.49
C HIS A 138 0.16 -8.75 4.98
N GLY A 139 -1.07 -8.90 5.47
CA GLY A 139 -1.35 -9.28 6.85
C GLY A 139 -0.66 -10.59 7.22
N VAL A 140 -0.89 -11.66 6.45
CA VAL A 140 -0.32 -12.98 6.71
C VAL A 140 1.20 -12.94 6.75
N ALA A 141 1.85 -12.22 5.84
CA ALA A 141 3.30 -12.04 5.85
C ALA A 141 3.79 -11.47 7.19
N HIS A 142 3.19 -10.36 7.63
CA HIS A 142 3.50 -9.72 8.91
C HIS A 142 3.18 -10.59 10.11
N GLY A 143 2.06 -11.31 10.06
CA GLY A 143 1.64 -12.20 11.13
C GLY A 143 2.62 -13.36 11.32
N VAL A 144 3.10 -13.95 10.24
CA VAL A 144 4.10 -15.03 10.28
C VAL A 144 5.44 -14.51 10.79
N GLU A 145 5.89 -13.34 10.32
CA GLU A 145 7.15 -12.73 10.78
C GLU A 145 7.13 -12.37 12.26
N LEU A 146 5.99 -11.88 12.76
CA LEU A 146 5.82 -11.49 14.16
C LEU A 146 5.51 -12.67 15.08
N ALA A 147 5.26 -13.87 14.54
CA ALA A 147 4.96 -15.04 15.36
C ALA A 147 6.10 -15.31 16.36
N GLY A 148 5.76 -15.34 17.66
CA GLY A 148 6.74 -15.52 18.74
C GLY A 148 7.41 -14.25 19.26
N SER A 149 7.09 -13.06 18.72
CA SER A 149 7.51 -11.79 19.32
C SER A 149 6.75 -11.51 20.63
N ASN A 150 7.44 -10.91 21.61
CA ASN A 150 6.85 -10.49 22.89
C ASN A 150 5.98 -9.23 22.79
N SER A 151 6.00 -8.52 21.66
CA SER A 151 5.36 -7.21 21.47
C SER A 151 4.54 -7.13 20.18
N VAL A 152 4.12 -8.29 19.65
CA VAL A 152 3.26 -8.46 18.46
C VAL A 152 2.17 -7.39 18.35
N TRP A 153 1.36 -7.23 19.40
CA TRP A 153 0.21 -6.31 19.36
C TRP A 153 0.63 -4.84 19.29
N GLN A 154 1.77 -4.48 19.88
CA GLN A 154 2.29 -3.12 19.80
C GLN A 154 2.79 -2.84 18.37
N THR A 155 3.53 -3.77 17.79
CA THR A 155 4.02 -3.65 16.41
C THR A 155 2.86 -3.62 15.41
N LEU A 156 1.87 -4.49 15.54
CA LEU A 156 0.68 -4.47 14.68
C LEU A 156 -0.14 -3.19 14.84
N ALA A 157 -0.28 -2.67 16.07
CA ALA A 157 -0.95 -1.39 16.30
C ALA A 157 -0.20 -0.23 15.61
N GLY A 158 1.12 -0.22 15.67
CA GLY A 158 1.96 0.76 14.96
C GLY A 158 1.77 0.69 13.46
N MET A 159 1.81 -0.52 12.91
CA MET A 159 1.63 -0.79 11.48
C MET A 159 0.24 -0.39 10.99
N LEU A 160 -0.81 -0.70 11.75
CA LEU A 160 -2.18 -0.31 11.44
C LEU A 160 -2.37 1.21 11.51
N ALA A 161 -1.75 1.87 12.49
CA ALA A 161 -1.78 3.33 12.60
C ALA A 161 -1.11 3.98 11.38
N ALA A 162 0.07 3.52 10.97
CA ALA A 162 0.75 3.99 9.76
C ALA A 162 -0.10 3.73 8.50
N THR A 163 -0.71 2.55 8.40
CA THR A 163 -1.64 2.17 7.31
C THR A 163 -2.78 3.17 7.17
N VAL A 164 -3.49 3.46 8.27
CA VAL A 164 -4.60 4.41 8.28
C VAL A 164 -4.13 5.82 7.88
N LEU A 165 -2.97 6.27 8.37
CA LEU A 165 -2.42 7.57 8.00
C LEU A 165 -2.04 7.64 6.52
N LEU A 166 -1.43 6.59 5.96
CA LEU A 166 -1.06 6.52 4.55
C LEU A 166 -2.29 6.47 3.64
N HIS A 167 -3.31 5.70 4.02
CA HIS A 167 -4.61 5.76 3.34
C HIS A 167 -5.21 7.17 3.40
N GLY A 168 -5.16 7.82 4.57
CA GLY A 168 -5.62 9.20 4.74
C GLY A 168 -4.85 10.20 3.86
N ALA A 169 -3.53 10.05 3.76
CA ALA A 169 -2.68 10.88 2.90
C ALA A 169 -3.02 10.68 1.43
N GLY A 170 -3.18 9.42 0.97
CA GLY A 170 -3.64 9.10 -0.37
C GLY A 170 -5.03 9.68 -0.65
N LEU A 171 -5.96 9.54 0.29
CA LEU A 171 -7.32 10.08 0.20
C LEU A 171 -7.31 11.61 0.04
N ALA A 172 -6.57 12.30 0.89
CA ALA A 172 -6.41 13.76 0.83
C ALA A 172 -5.82 14.20 -0.52
N ALA A 173 -4.75 13.52 -0.97
CA ALA A 173 -4.18 13.79 -2.29
C ALA A 173 -5.20 13.56 -3.42
N GLY A 174 -5.98 12.48 -3.36
CA GLY A 174 -7.00 12.20 -4.36
C GLY A 174 -8.15 13.20 -4.38
N LEU A 175 -8.57 13.70 -3.22
CA LEU A 175 -9.58 14.77 -3.12
C LEU A 175 -9.10 16.09 -3.73
N VAL A 176 -7.80 16.40 -3.62
CA VAL A 176 -7.20 17.57 -4.28
C VAL A 176 -7.07 17.33 -5.79
N LEU A 177 -6.59 16.16 -6.20
CA LEU A 177 -6.29 15.84 -7.60
C LEU A 177 -7.54 15.55 -8.45
N ARG A 178 -8.64 15.06 -7.85
CA ARG A 178 -9.88 14.70 -8.59
C ARG A 178 -10.49 15.86 -9.36
N HIS A 179 -10.26 17.11 -8.91
CA HIS A 179 -10.84 18.31 -9.53
C HIS A 179 -9.86 19.12 -10.40
N ARG A 180 -8.55 19.07 -10.11
CA ARG A 180 -7.58 20.00 -10.73
C ARG A 180 -6.56 19.36 -11.65
N GLN A 181 -6.10 18.14 -11.35
CA GLN A 181 -4.92 17.56 -12.00
C GLN A 181 -5.08 16.05 -12.17
N VAL A 182 -6.12 15.68 -12.94
CA VAL A 182 -6.50 14.28 -13.21
C VAL A 182 -5.32 13.41 -13.69
N TRP A 183 -4.43 14.01 -14.48
CA TRP A 183 -3.29 13.36 -15.11
C TRP A 183 -2.17 13.03 -14.12
N LEU A 184 -1.96 13.84 -13.08
CA LEU A 184 -0.96 13.55 -12.04
C LEU A 184 -1.34 12.29 -11.26
N ALA A 185 -2.62 12.18 -10.89
CA ALA A 185 -3.12 10.97 -10.25
C ALA A 185 -2.95 9.74 -11.15
N ARG A 186 -3.22 9.88 -12.46
CA ARG A 186 -2.99 8.79 -13.43
C ARG A 186 -1.52 8.43 -13.58
N ALA A 187 -0.62 9.40 -13.62
CA ALA A 187 0.82 9.17 -13.69
C ALA A 187 1.32 8.45 -12.43
N ALA A 188 0.87 8.87 -11.24
CA ALA A 188 1.17 8.20 -9.98
C ALA A 188 0.67 6.75 -10.01
N GLY A 189 -0.58 6.52 -10.40
CA GLY A 189 -1.15 5.17 -10.55
C GLY A 189 -0.40 4.30 -11.56
N ALA A 190 0.01 4.88 -12.69
CA ALA A 190 0.80 4.17 -13.71
C ALA A 190 2.19 3.80 -13.18
N GLY A 191 2.82 4.66 -12.38
CA GLY A 191 4.09 4.36 -11.70
C GLY A 191 3.94 3.19 -10.72
N VAL A 192 2.90 3.20 -9.89
CA VAL A 192 2.60 2.09 -8.96
C VAL A 192 2.31 0.80 -9.73
N ALA A 193 1.54 0.89 -10.82
CA ALA A 193 1.22 -0.27 -11.65
C ALA A 193 2.47 -0.87 -12.31
N ALA A 194 3.34 -0.01 -12.87
CA ALA A 194 4.59 -0.43 -13.46
C ALA A 194 5.53 -1.05 -12.42
N PHE A 195 5.62 -0.48 -11.22
CA PHE A 195 6.41 -1.04 -10.13
C PHE A 195 5.95 -2.47 -9.78
N GLY A 196 4.64 -2.67 -9.57
CA GLY A 196 4.07 -4.00 -9.34
C GLY A 196 4.30 -4.98 -10.50
N GLY A 197 4.17 -4.50 -11.74
CA GLY A 197 4.42 -5.31 -12.94
C GLY A 197 5.88 -5.74 -13.07
N VAL A 198 6.83 -4.87 -12.73
CA VAL A 198 8.27 -5.21 -12.71
C VAL A 198 8.56 -6.27 -11.65
N LEU A 199 8.03 -6.11 -10.44
CA LEU A 199 8.20 -7.11 -9.37
C LEU A 199 7.63 -8.47 -9.78
N LEU A 200 6.44 -8.51 -10.39
CA LEU A 200 5.86 -9.75 -10.90
C LEU A 200 6.72 -10.40 -11.99
N ALA A 201 7.25 -9.61 -12.93
CA ALA A 201 8.07 -10.12 -14.02
C ALA A 201 9.42 -10.68 -13.54
N GLN A 202 9.94 -10.20 -12.38
CA GLN A 202 11.15 -10.72 -11.76
C GLN A 202 10.93 -12.07 -11.05
N MET A 203 9.67 -12.41 -10.73
CA MET A 203 9.30 -13.64 -10.02
C MET A 203 8.83 -14.77 -10.95
N ALA A 204 8.69 -14.50 -12.26
CA ALA A 204 8.19 -15.44 -13.28
C ALA A 204 9.34 -16.12 -14.04
#